data_AF-A0A9W5YE86-F1
#
_entry.id   AF-A0A9W5YE86-F1
#
_cell.length_a   1.000
_cell.length_b   1.000
_cell.length_c   1.000
_cell.angle_alpha   90.00
_cell.angle_beta   90.00
_cell.angle_gamma   90.00
#
_symmetry.space_group_name_H-M   'P 1'
#
loop_
_entity.id
_entity.type
_entity.pdbx_description
1 polymer ?
#
loop_
_entity_poly.entity_id
_entity_poly.type
_entity_poly.pdbx_seq_one_letter_code
_entity_poly.pdbx_strand_id
1 'polypeptide(L)'
;MEEYKKVLKKREKLCLIFAIILLPVVIATCYLFFVMDSVLTGSIIAGFFGGMLNGIRAGFGLAALIVLSMRAFQYHKAVKDDNKMKKYYIEEYDERTIALNQLSSKISFNIILYTLLVVCVITGFINSTISLTLLAVSAFIILCKAIIYTIYSKKI
;
A
#
# COMPACT_ATOMS: atom_id res chain seq x y z
N MET A 1 17.63 9.88 -21.57
CA MET A 1 18.00 9.60 -20.16
C MET A 1 17.58 10.71 -19.20
N GLU A 2 17.69 11.99 -19.54
CA GLU A 2 17.25 13.08 -18.65
C GLU A 2 15.75 13.06 -18.32
N GLU A 3 14.89 12.77 -19.31
CA GLU A 3 13.45 12.62 -19.08
C GLU A 3 13.14 11.47 -18.11
N TYR A 4 13.82 10.33 -18.24
CA TYR A 4 13.66 9.21 -17.31
C TYR A 4 14.15 9.55 -15.90
N LYS A 5 15.22 10.35 -15.78
CA LYS A 5 15.70 10.87 -14.49
C LYS A 5 14.62 11.72 -13.79
N LYS A 6 13.84 12.51 -14.53
CA LYS A 6 12.69 13.26 -13.97
C LYS A 6 11.60 12.32 -13.46
N VAL A 7 11.30 11.24 -14.19
CA VAL A 7 10.34 10.21 -13.77
C VAL A 7 10.77 9.54 -12.47
N LEU A 8 12.03 9.11 -12.36
CA LEU A 8 12.56 8.50 -11.13
C LEU A 8 12.51 9.47 -9.93
N LYS A 9 12.90 10.74 -10.12
CA LYS A 9 12.79 11.76 -9.07
C LYS A 9 11.34 11.99 -8.63
N LYS A 10 10.36 11.95 -9.55
CA LYS A 10 8.94 12.06 -9.19
C LYS A 10 8.48 10.87 -8.35
N ARG A 11 8.92 9.65 -8.69
CA ARG A 11 8.62 8.42 -7.94
C ARG A 11 9.27 8.42 -6.56
N GLU A 12 10.52 8.84 -6.46
CA GLU A 12 11.23 9.05 -5.20
C GLU A 12 10.45 10.00 -4.28
N LYS A 13 10.05 11.18 -4.79
CA LYS A 13 9.24 12.15 -4.03
C LYS A 13 7.90 11.56 -3.58
N LEU A 14 7.21 10.83 -4.46
CA LEU A 14 5.95 10.17 -4.10
C LEU A 14 6.14 9.16 -2.97
N CYS A 15 7.16 8.29 -3.04
CA CYS A 15 7.48 7.35 -1.98
C CYS A 15 7.77 8.06 -0.64
N LEU A 16 8.53 9.15 -0.67
CA LEU A 16 8.83 9.95 0.54
C LEU A 16 7.59 10.62 1.12
N ILE A 17 6.72 11.20 0.28
CA ILE A 17 5.46 11.80 0.74
C ILE A 17 4.60 10.75 1.45
N PHE A 18 4.42 9.57 0.84
CA PHE A 18 3.67 8.48 1.48
C PHE A 18 4.34 7.99 2.77
N ALA A 19 5.68 7.91 2.81
CA ALA A 19 6.39 7.52 4.02
C ALA A 19 6.17 8.54 5.16
N ILE A 20 6.22 9.84 4.86
CA ILE A 20 6.00 10.92 5.84
C ILE A 20 4.55 10.89 6.36
N ILE A 21 3.57 10.69 5.48
CA ILE A 21 2.15 10.58 5.86
C ILE A 21 1.91 9.35 6.74
N LEU A 22 2.60 8.24 6.45
CA LEU A 22 2.46 6.99 7.19
C LEU A 22 3.15 7.03 8.57
N LEU A 23 4.25 7.78 8.69
CA LEU A 23 5.08 7.86 9.89
C LEU A 23 4.31 8.15 11.21
N PRO A 24 3.41 9.15 11.32
CA PRO A 24 2.65 9.38 12.55
C PRO A 24 1.73 8.20 12.91
N VAL A 25 1.17 7.51 11.91
CA VAL A 25 0.32 6.34 12.13
C VAL A 25 1.15 5.19 12.70
N VAL A 26 2.36 4.97 12.18
CA VAL A 26 3.28 3.94 12.69
C VAL A 26 3.73 4.24 14.11
N ILE A 27 4.06 5.50 14.42
CA ILE A 27 4.42 5.90 15.79
C ILE A 27 3.25 5.64 16.74
N ALA A 28 2.04 6.01 16.36
CA ALA A 28 0.85 5.79 17.18
C ALA A 28 0.59 4.29 17.41
N THR A 29 0.67 3.45 16.38
CA THR A 29 0.44 2.00 16.53
C THR A 29 1.55 1.31 17.33
N CYS A 30 2.81 1.72 17.17
CA CYS A 30 3.91 1.24 18.01
C CYS A 30 3.74 1.68 19.47
N TYR A 31 3.39 2.94 19.72
CA TYR A 31 3.11 3.43 21.07
C TYR A 31 1.98 2.64 21.73
N LEU A 32 0.87 2.44 21.02
CA LEU A 32 -0.25 1.63 21.52
C LEU A 32 0.16 0.16 21.75
N PHE A 33 1.07 -0.39 20.95
CA PHE A 33 1.58 -1.74 21.17
C PHE A 33 2.41 -1.85 22.46
N PHE A 34 3.24 -0.84 22.77
CA PHE A 34 4.09 -0.85 23.97
C PHE A 34 3.36 -0.41 25.26
N VAL A 35 2.36 0.46 25.15
CA VAL A 35 1.68 1.07 26.32
C VAL A 35 0.39 0.35 26.68
N MET A 36 -0.26 -0.32 25.73
CA MET A 36 -1.50 -1.03 26.03
C MET A 36 -1.19 -2.32 26.78
N ASP A 37 -1.23 -2.22 28.11
CA ASP A 37 -1.17 -3.36 29.01
C ASP A 37 -2.37 -4.28 28.71
N SER A 38 -2.11 -5.56 28.49
CA SER A 38 -3.12 -6.59 28.21
C SER A 38 -4.05 -6.86 29.42
N VAL A 39 -3.92 -6.05 30.47
CA VAL A 39 -4.62 -6.08 31.75
C VAL A 39 -6.05 -5.49 31.67
N LEU A 40 -6.41 -4.80 30.58
CA LEU A 40 -7.71 -4.11 30.46
C LEU A 40 -8.93 -5.01 30.17
N THR A 41 -8.74 -6.31 29.99
CA THR A 41 -9.84 -7.28 29.86
C THR A 41 -9.49 -8.51 30.68
N GLY A 42 -10.25 -8.79 31.75
CA GLY A 42 -10.02 -9.90 32.70
C GLY A 42 -10.08 -11.32 32.13
N SER A 43 -10.02 -11.50 30.80
CA SER A 43 -9.91 -12.78 30.10
C SER A 43 -8.56 -12.85 29.37
N ILE A 44 -7.79 -13.90 29.66
CA ILE A 44 -6.50 -14.23 29.01
C ILE A 44 -6.66 -14.28 27.48
N ILE A 45 -7.82 -14.76 27.01
CA ILE A 45 -8.13 -14.89 25.58
C ILE A 45 -8.26 -13.50 24.94
N ALA A 46 -8.98 -12.57 25.58
CA ALA A 46 -9.15 -11.21 25.08
C ALA A 46 -7.82 -10.43 25.06
N GLY A 47 -6.99 -10.59 26.11
CA GLY A 47 -5.65 -9.99 26.17
C GLY A 47 -4.73 -10.50 25.05
N PHE A 48 -4.76 -11.80 24.75
CA PHE A 48 -3.98 -12.40 23.66
C PHE A 48 -4.40 -11.84 22.28
N PHE A 49 -5.69 -11.84 21.97
CA PHE A 49 -6.18 -11.31 20.68
C PHE A 49 -5.93 -9.80 20.55
N GLY A 50 -6.07 -9.03 21.63
CA GLY A 50 -5.75 -7.60 21.67
C GLY A 50 -4.27 -7.33 21.36
N GLY A 51 -3.36 -8.05 22.04
CA GLY A 51 -1.92 -7.96 21.81
C GLY A 51 -1.52 -8.37 20.39
N MET A 52 -2.08 -9.47 19.89
CA MET A 52 -1.84 -9.95 18.52
C MET A 52 -2.27 -8.91 17.47
N LEU A 53 -3.47 -8.35 17.60
CA LEU A 53 -3.97 -7.34 16.65
C LEU A 53 -3.13 -6.06 16.68
N ASN A 54 -2.70 -5.61 17.86
CA ASN A 54 -1.80 -4.45 17.97
C ASN A 54 -0.43 -4.74 17.36
N GLY A 55 0.11 -5.94 17.58
CA GLY A 55 1.36 -6.39 16.98
C GLY A 55 1.29 -6.44 15.45
N ILE A 56 0.20 -6.96 14.89
CA ILE A 56 -0.04 -6.98 13.43
C ILE A 56 -0.12 -5.54 12.89
N ARG A 57 -0.87 -4.63 13.54
CA ARG A 57 -0.98 -3.23 13.11
C ARG A 57 0.37 -2.51 13.12
N ALA A 58 1.14 -2.64 14.19
CA ALA A 58 2.46 -2.03 14.32
C ALA A 58 3.46 -2.64 13.32
N GLY A 59 3.49 -3.98 13.22
CA GLY A 59 4.36 -4.70 12.29
C GLY A 59 4.08 -4.37 10.83
N PHE A 60 2.81 -4.32 10.43
CA PHE A 60 2.43 -3.97 9.05
C PHE A 60 2.76 -2.50 8.73
N GLY A 61 2.55 -1.60 9.69
CA GLY A 61 2.94 -0.20 9.58
C GLY A 61 4.45 -0.01 9.38
N LEU A 62 5.26 -0.68 10.21
CA LEU A 62 6.72 -0.68 10.08
C LEU A 62 7.19 -1.28 8.76
N ALA A 63 6.64 -2.44 8.36
CA ALA A 63 6.99 -3.08 7.10
C ALA A 63 6.69 -2.17 5.90
N ALA A 64 5.54 -1.50 5.89
CA ALA A 64 5.19 -0.53 4.84
C ALA A 64 6.17 0.67 4.81
N LEU A 65 6.53 1.21 5.97
CA LEU A 65 7.52 2.29 6.08
C LEU A 65 8.89 1.87 5.51
N ILE A 66 9.34 0.65 5.85
CA ILE A 66 10.60 0.08 5.37
C ILE A 66 10.57 -0.09 3.86
N VAL A 67 9.51 -0.66 3.30
CA VAL A 67 9.36 -0.85 1.85
C VAL A 67 9.38 0.49 1.10
N LEU A 68 8.65 1.49 1.58
CA LEU A 68 8.63 2.82 0.96
C LEU A 68 10.02 3.49 1.01
N SER A 69 10.70 3.39 2.15
CA SER A 69 12.03 3.95 2.35
C SER A 69 13.09 3.25 1.49
N MET A 70 13.06 1.92 1.40
CA MET A 70 13.95 1.15 0.53
C MET A 70 13.73 1.52 -0.94
N ARG A 71 12.49 1.66 -1.39
CA ARG A 71 12.18 2.08 -2.77
C ARG A 71 12.66 3.49 -3.06
N ALA A 72 12.42 4.44 -2.15
CA ALA A 72 12.95 5.80 -2.27
C ALA A 72 14.48 5.80 -2.40
N PHE A 73 15.16 5.02 -1.55
CA PHE A 73 16.62 4.88 -1.61
C PHE A 73 17.11 4.25 -2.93
N GLN A 74 16.42 3.22 -3.43
CA GLN A 74 16.76 2.62 -4.73
C GLN A 74 16.64 3.63 -5.88
N TYR A 75 15.56 4.42 -5.90
CA TYR A 75 15.39 5.48 -6.90
C TYR A 75 16.44 6.57 -6.77
N HIS A 76 16.77 6.98 -5.55
CA HIS A 76 17.83 7.94 -5.28
C HIS A 76 19.20 7.45 -5.81
N LYS A 77 19.53 6.19 -5.54
CA LYS A 77 20.77 5.55 -6.03
C LYS A 77 20.77 5.44 -7.55
N ALA A 78 19.64 5.10 -8.16
CA ALA A 78 19.50 5.03 -9.62
C ALA A 78 19.69 6.41 -10.27
N VAL A 79 19.18 7.48 -9.67
CA VAL A 79 19.34 8.86 -10.19
C VAL A 79 20.80 9.35 -10.16
N LYS A 80 21.61 8.82 -9.23
CA LYS A 80 23.04 9.14 -9.07
C LYS A 80 23.98 8.27 -9.90
N ASP A 81 23.53 7.08 -10.33
CA ASP A 81 24.35 6.09 -11.03
C ASP A 81 23.73 5.77 -12.40
N ASP A 82 24.38 6.24 -13.46
CA ASP A 82 23.90 6.09 -14.83
C ASP A 82 23.75 4.62 -15.26
N ASN A 83 24.61 3.71 -14.76
CA ASN A 83 24.50 2.29 -15.08
C ASN A 83 23.26 1.68 -14.44
N LYS A 84 22.97 2.04 -13.19
CA LYS A 84 21.73 1.61 -12.52
C LYS A 84 20.50 2.21 -13.18
N MET A 85 20.54 3.49 -13.55
CA MET A 85 19.44 4.14 -14.26
C MET A 85 19.14 3.45 -15.59
N LYS A 86 20.18 3.14 -16.38
CA LYS A 86 20.05 2.40 -17.64
C LYS A 86 19.46 1.00 -17.41
N LYS A 87 19.91 0.29 -16.38
CA LYS A 87 19.36 -1.02 -16.03
C LYS A 87 17.86 -0.95 -15.73
N TYR A 88 17.44 -0.03 -14.85
CA TYR A 88 16.01 0.18 -14.56
C TYR A 88 15.21 0.56 -15.80
N TYR A 89 15.77 1.40 -16.68
CA TYR A 89 15.14 1.75 -17.93
C TYR A 89 14.94 0.52 -18.83
N ILE A 90 15.95 -0.32 -19.01
CA ILE A 90 15.83 -1.51 -19.85
C ILE A 90 14.78 -2.48 -19.30
N GLU A 91 14.81 -2.73 -17.99
CA GLU A 91 13.84 -3.63 -17.33
C GLU A 91 12.39 -3.10 -17.42
N GLU A 92 12.20 -1.79 -17.32
CA GLU A 92 10.87 -1.17 -17.34
C GLU A 92 10.26 -1.07 -18.73
N TYR A 93 11.10 -0.96 -19.77
CA TYR A 93 10.68 -0.84 -21.17
C TYR A 93 10.70 -2.18 -21.92
N ASP A 94 11.05 -3.29 -21.27
CA ASP A 94 10.91 -4.63 -21.85
C ASP A 94 9.43 -4.96 -22.06
N GLU A 95 9.07 -5.21 -23.32
CA GLU A 95 7.70 -5.52 -23.76
C GLU A 95 7.11 -6.70 -22.99
N ARG A 96 7.92 -7.73 -22.69
CA ARG A 96 7.47 -8.91 -21.95
C ARG A 96 7.08 -8.54 -20.52
N THR A 97 7.91 -7.75 -19.86
CA THR A 97 7.68 -7.29 -18.48
C THR A 97 6.46 -6.39 -18.41
N ILE A 98 6.29 -5.49 -19.38
CA ILE A 98 5.10 -4.64 -19.48
C ILE A 98 3.83 -5.48 -19.64
N ALA A 99 3.82 -6.43 -20.59
CA ALA A 99 2.65 -7.26 -20.85
C ALA A 99 2.25 -8.10 -19.62
N LEU A 100 3.23 -8.73 -18.96
CA LEU A 100 2.99 -9.50 -17.74
C LEU A 100 2.45 -8.64 -16.60
N ASN A 101 2.99 -7.44 -16.41
CA ASN A 101 2.53 -6.52 -15.37
C ASN A 101 1.12 -6.00 -15.64
N GLN A 102 0.77 -5.70 -16.90
CA GLN A 102 -0.57 -5.25 -17.26
C GLN A 102 -1.62 -6.34 -17.02
N LEU A 103 -1.33 -7.57 -17.45
CA LEU A 103 -2.23 -8.71 -17.26
C LEU A 103 -2.39 -9.03 -15.76
N SER A 104 -1.27 -9.16 -15.04
CA SER A 104 -1.29 -9.48 -13.61
C SER A 104 -1.99 -8.40 -12.79
N SER A 105 -1.73 -7.12 -13.06
CA SER A 105 -2.36 -6.00 -12.35
C SER A 105 -3.86 -5.94 -12.62
N LYS A 106 -4.30 -6.17 -13.87
CA LYS A 106 -5.73 -6.17 -14.22
C LYS A 106 -6.48 -7.30 -13.52
N ILE A 107 -5.92 -8.51 -13.55
CA ILE A 107 -6.55 -9.69 -12.95
C ILE A 107 -6.55 -9.56 -11.43
N SER A 108 -5.41 -9.27 -10.81
CA SER A 108 -5.29 -9.13 -9.36
C SER A 108 -6.20 -8.04 -8.81
N PHE A 109 -6.30 -6.89 -9.47
CA PHE A 109 -7.20 -5.80 -9.06
C PHE A 109 -8.66 -6.27 -8.97
N ASN A 110 -9.15 -6.97 -9.99
CA ASN A 110 -10.53 -7.46 -10.00
C ASN A 110 -10.76 -8.53 -8.92
N ILE A 111 -9.81 -9.46 -8.74
CA ILE A 111 -9.90 -10.48 -7.69
C ILE A 111 -9.98 -9.84 -6.30
N ILE A 112 -9.10 -8.87 -6.01
CA ILE A 112 -9.08 -8.16 -4.73
C ILE A 112 -10.40 -7.41 -4.51
N LEU A 113 -10.90 -6.69 -5.53
CA LEU A 113 -12.14 -5.92 -5.42
C LEU A 113 -13.35 -6.83 -5.17
N TYR A 114 -13.50 -7.92 -5.92
CA TYR A 114 -14.62 -8.84 -5.73
C TYR A 114 -14.55 -9.55 -4.38
N THR A 115 -13.36 -9.94 -3.94
CA THR A 115 -13.17 -10.53 -2.60
C THR A 115 -13.57 -9.55 -1.51
N LEU A 116 -13.15 -8.28 -1.60
CA LEU A 116 -13.55 -7.23 -0.66
C LEU A 116 -15.07 -7.03 -0.60
N LEU A 117 -15.75 -7.02 -1.75
CA LEU A 117 -17.20 -6.88 -1.80
C LEU A 117 -17.92 -8.09 -1.18
N VAL A 118 -17.46 -9.32 -1.45
CA VAL A 118 -18.03 -10.53 -0.83
C VAL A 118 -17.85 -10.50 0.69
N VAL A 119 -16.65 -10.19 1.17
CA VAL A 119 -16.37 -10.08 2.61
C VAL A 119 -17.16 -8.94 3.25
N CYS A 120 -17.38 -7.83 2.54
CA CYS A 120 -18.23 -6.72 3.00
C CYS A 120 -19.66 -7.17 3.28
N VAL A 121 -20.26 -7.98 2.40
CA VAL A 121 -21.61 -8.52 2.59
C VAL A 121 -21.66 -9.49 3.78
N ILE A 122 -20.71 -10.43 3.86
CA ILE A 122 -20.64 -11.42 4.94
C ILE A 122 -20.49 -10.72 6.30
N THR A 123 -19.56 -9.76 6.40
CA THR A 123 -19.31 -9.02 7.65
C THR A 123 -20.48 -8.11 8.04
N GLY A 124 -21.35 -7.74 7.10
CA GLY A 124 -22.57 -6.97 7.37
C GLY A 124 -23.53 -7.67 8.33
N PHE A 125 -23.57 -9.01 8.30
CA PHE A 125 -24.38 -9.81 9.24
C PHE A 125 -23.77 -9.91 10.64
N ILE A 126 -22.47 -9.65 10.77
CA ILE A 126 -21.73 -9.80 12.04
C ILE A 126 -21.55 -8.44 12.72
N ASN A 127 -21.09 -7.44 11.97
CA ASN A 127 -20.80 -6.11 12.50
C ASN A 127 -20.93 -5.05 11.40
N SER A 128 -21.93 -4.17 11.55
CA SER A 128 -22.21 -3.10 10.59
C SER A 128 -21.05 -2.11 10.43
N THR A 129 -20.24 -1.88 11.47
CA THR A 129 -19.07 -0.99 11.41
C THR A 129 -18.00 -1.56 10.48
N ILE A 130 -17.68 -2.86 10.63
CA ILE A 130 -16.68 -3.53 9.76
C ILE A 130 -17.16 -3.50 8.30
N SER A 131 -18.42 -3.86 8.07
CA SER A 131 -19.02 -3.83 6.73
C SER A 131 -18.97 -2.44 6.10
N LEU A 132 -19.36 -1.39 6.84
CA LEU A 132 -19.33 -0.02 6.33
C LEU A 132 -17.91 0.46 6.02
N THR A 133 -16.90 0.08 6.82
CA THR A 133 -15.50 0.38 6.51
C THR A 133 -15.01 -0.32 5.24
N LEU A 134 -15.37 -1.59 5.02
CA LEU A 134 -15.04 -2.32 3.80
C LEU A 134 -15.73 -1.75 2.57
N LEU A 135 -16.97 -1.29 2.72
CA LEU A 135 -17.71 -0.60 1.67
C LEU A 135 -17.02 0.71 1.28
N ALA A 136 -16.63 1.53 2.26
CA ALA A 136 -15.92 2.79 2.02
C ALA A 136 -14.57 2.56 1.33
N VAL A 137 -13.80 1.55 1.75
CA VAL A 137 -12.53 1.17 1.09
C VAL A 137 -12.77 0.72 -0.35
N SER A 138 -13.80 -0.11 -0.59
CA SER A 138 -14.15 -0.58 -1.93
C SER A 138 -14.56 0.57 -2.85
N ALA A 139 -15.38 1.52 -2.34
CA ALA A 139 -15.76 2.72 -3.06
C ALA A 139 -14.55 3.61 -3.41
N PHE A 140 -13.62 3.78 -2.47
CA PHE A 140 -12.38 4.52 -2.70
C PHE A 140 -11.51 3.86 -3.78
N ILE A 141 -11.40 2.53 -3.78
CA ILE A 141 -10.66 1.78 -4.81
C ILE A 141 -11.28 1.99 -6.21
N ILE A 142 -12.61 1.92 -6.31
CA ILE A 142 -13.33 2.16 -7.56
C ILE A 142 -13.13 3.61 -8.04
N LEU A 143 -13.20 4.57 -7.12
CA LEU A 143 -12.97 5.98 -7.41
C LEU A 143 -11.54 6.23 -7.92
N CYS A 144 -10.52 5.62 -7.29
CA CYS A 144 -9.14 5.69 -7.77
C CYS A 144 -8.99 5.13 -9.18
N LYS A 145 -9.61 3.97 -9.46
CA LYS A 145 -9.61 3.38 -10.81
C LYS A 145 -10.29 4.30 -11.82
N ALA A 146 -11.43 4.91 -11.45
CA ALA A 146 -12.15 5.83 -12.32
C ALA A 146 -11.30 7.06 -12.65
N ILE A 147 -10.67 7.70 -11.64
CA ILE A 147 -9.78 8.85 -11.84
C ILE A 147 -8.62 8.49 -12.77
N ILE A 148 -7.93 7.38 -12.49
CA ILE A 148 -6.80 6.93 -13.32
C ILE A 148 -7.28 6.65 -14.75
N TYR A 149 -8.39 5.93 -14.90
CA TYR A 149 -8.95 5.62 -16.21
C TYR A 149 -9.27 6.90 -17.00
N THR A 150 -9.92 7.90 -16.38
CA THR A 150 -10.23 9.18 -17.01
C THR A 150 -8.98 9.98 -17.41
N ILE A 151 -7.91 9.95 -16.60
CA ILE A 151 -6.65 10.62 -16.94
C ILE A 151 -6.02 9.99 -18.18
N TYR A 152 -6.00 8.65 -18.25
CA TYR A 152 -5.39 7.94 -19.38
C TYR A 152 -6.26 7.93 -20.63
N SER A 153 -7.59 7.84 -20.50
CA SER A 153 -8.50 7.88 -21.65
C SER A 153 -8.52 9.24 -22.37
N LYS A 154 -8.13 10.33 -21.68
CA LYS A 154 -7.96 11.65 -22.28
C LYS A 154 -6.60 11.84 -22.97
N LYS A 155 -5.65 10.94 -22.71
CA LYS A 155 -4.27 11.02 -23.21
C LYS A 155 -4.06 10.15 -24.46
N ILE A 156 -4.95 9.18 -24.67
CA ILE A 156 -5.06 8.32 -25.86
C ILE A 156 -6.05 9.00 -26.81
#